data_AF-J3A4K5-F1
#
_entry.id   AF-J3A4K5-F1
#
_cell.length_a   1.000
_cell.length_b   1.000
_cell.length_c   1.000
_cell.angle_alpha   90.00
_cell.angle_beta   90.00
_cell.angle_gamma   90.00
#
_symmetry.space_group_name_H-M   'P 1'
#
loop_
_entity.id
_entity.type
_entity.pdbx_description
1 polymer ?
#
loop_
_entity_poly.entity_id
_entity_poly.type
_entity_poly.pdbx_seq_one_letter_code
_entity_poly.pdbx_strand_id
1 'polypeptide(L)' 'MKMLKSTLAIVTAAAVLGVSGFAQAGATLDAVQKKGFVQCGVSDGLPGFSVPDSTGKIVGIDADFCRAVAGAV' A
#
# COMPACT_ATOMS: atom_id res chain seq x y z
N MET A 1 36.33 -3.61 -24.47
CA MET A 1 35.48 -2.41 -24.30
C MET A 1 33.97 -2.69 -24.29
N LYS A 2 33.45 -3.66 -25.04
CA LYS A 2 32.00 -3.98 -25.09
C LYS A 2 31.46 -4.54 -23.75
N MET A 3 32.24 -5.39 -23.10
CA MET A 3 31.94 -5.95 -21.77
C MET A 3 31.85 -4.86 -20.68
N LEU A 4 32.81 -3.92 -20.65
CA LEU A 4 32.85 -2.83 -19.66
C LEU A 4 31.64 -1.89 -19.78
N LYS A 5 31.13 -1.65 -20.99
CA LYS A 5 29.91 -0.87 -21.23
C LYS A 5 28.64 -1.60 -20.74
N SER A 6 28.60 -2.92 -20.90
CA SER A 6 27.49 -3.75 -20.39
C SER A 6 27.46 -3.80 -18.87
N THR A 7 28.61 -3.93 -18.22
CA THR A 7 28.69 -3.93 -16.75
C THR A 7 28.28 -2.58 -16.17
N LEU A 8 28.70 -1.48 -16.80
CA LEU A 8 28.33 -0.14 -16.36
C LEU A 8 26.82 0.13 -16.50
N ALA A 9 26.19 -0.38 -17.57
CA ALA A 9 24.74 -0.26 -17.78
C ALA A 9 23.90 -1.05 -16.77
N ILE A 10 24.39 -2.21 -16.30
CA ILE A 10 23.71 -3.02 -15.29
C ILE A 10 23.80 -2.35 -13.90
N VAL A 11 24.97 -1.80 -13.57
CA VAL A 11 25.17 -1.09 -12.29
C VAL A 11 24.32 0.17 -12.21
N THR A 12 24.21 0.94 -13.30
CA THR A 12 23.34 2.12 -13.32
C THR A 12 21.86 1.75 -13.25
N ALA A 13 21.41 0.67 -13.89
CA ALA A 13 20.02 0.20 -13.79
C ALA A 13 19.66 -0.25 -12.35
N ALA A 14 20.56 -0.97 -11.68
CA ALA A 14 20.38 -1.39 -10.29
C ALA A 14 20.37 -0.20 -9.32
N ALA A 15 21.21 0.81 -9.57
CA ALA A 15 21.22 2.03 -8.77
C ALA A 15 19.89 2.79 -8.89
N VAL A 16 19.32 2.93 -10.09
CA VAL A 16 18.03 3.63 -10.30
C VAL A 16 16.86 2.93 -9.59
N LEU A 17 16.86 1.60 -9.53
CA LEU A 17 15.83 0.84 -8.79
C LEU A 17 15.98 0.99 -7.26
N GLY A 18 17.21 1.19 -6.77
CA GLY A 18 17.51 1.34 -5.34
C GLY A 18 17.22 2.73 -4.74
N VAL A 19 16.92 3.76 -5.56
CA VAL A 19 16.58 5.12 -5.06
C VAL A 19 15.08 5.27 -4.76
N SER A 20 14.28 4.21 -4.86
CA SER A 20 12.93 4.20 -4.30
C SER A 20 13.04 4.21 -2.76
N GLY A 21 13.15 5.41 -2.19
CA GLY A 21 13.19 5.58 -0.73
C GLY A 21 11.96 4.99 -0.08
N PHE A 22 12.12 4.34 1.07
CA PHE A 22 10.99 3.94 1.91
C PHE A 22 10.15 5.18 2.21
N ALA A 23 8.84 5.11 1.95
CA ALA A 23 7.94 6.18 2.34
C ALA A 23 8.06 6.40 3.85
N GLN A 24 8.65 7.52 4.27
CA GLN A 24 8.73 7.88 5.69
C GLN A 24 7.36 8.38 6.15
N ALA A 25 6.47 7.43 6.45
CA ALA A 25 5.18 7.72 7.07
C ALA A 25 5.31 8.09 8.57
N GLY A 26 6.53 7.98 9.13
CA GLY A 26 6.92 8.49 10.45
C GLY A 26 5.99 8.03 11.56
N ALA A 27 5.67 8.95 12.48
CA ALA A 27 4.88 8.69 13.68
C ALA A 27 3.49 8.09 13.41
N THR A 28 2.88 8.37 12.25
CA THR A 28 1.55 7.84 11.92
C THR A 28 1.62 6.34 11.63
N LEU A 29 2.60 5.90 10.84
CA LEU A 29 2.77 4.47 10.57
C LEU A 29 3.19 3.72 11.84
N ASP A 30 4.09 4.30 12.63
CA ASP A 30 4.49 3.73 13.92
C ASP A 30 3.29 3.55 14.85
N ALA A 31 2.37 4.54 14.90
CA ALA A 31 1.16 4.46 15.68
C ALA A 31 0.21 3.37 15.17
N VAL A 32 0.04 3.24 13.85
CA VAL A 32 -0.80 2.19 13.23
C VAL A 32 -0.23 0.81 13.51
N GLN A 33 1.07 0.60 13.31
CA GLN A 33 1.74 -0.68 13.58
C GLN A 33 1.67 -1.05 15.06
N LYS A 34 1.89 -0.09 15.96
CA LYS A 34 1.75 -0.30 17.42
C LYS A 34 0.32 -0.65 17.82
N LYS A 35 -0.68 -0.12 17.11
CA LYS A 35 -2.10 -0.42 17.33
C LYS A 35 -2.47 -1.82 16.82
N GLY A 36 -1.74 -2.34 15.83
CA GLY A 36 -1.96 -3.65 15.22
C GLY A 36 -3.14 -3.72 14.25
N PHE A 37 -3.74 -2.59 13.89
CA PHE A 37 -4.82 -2.52 12.90
C PHE A 37 -4.94 -1.13 12.27
N VAL A 38 -5.42 -1.09 11.03
CA VAL A 38 -5.80 0.15 10.33
C VAL A 38 -7.25 0.49 10.62
N GLN A 39 -7.51 1.74 10.99
CA GLN A 39 -8.86 2.25 11.18
C GLN A 39 -9.29 2.99 9.90
N CYS A 40 -10.07 2.32 9.05
CA CYS A 40 -10.49 2.83 7.76
C CYS A 40 -11.95 3.28 7.81
N GLY A 41 -12.22 4.54 7.44
CA GLY A 41 -13.56 5.09 7.34
C GLY A 41 -14.08 5.01 5.91
N VAL A 42 -15.30 4.53 5.74
CA VAL A 42 -16.00 4.48 4.45
C VAL A 42 -17.41 5.03 4.62
N SER A 43 -18.00 5.56 3.54
CA SER A 43 -19.42 5.95 3.55
C SER A 43 -20.29 4.69 3.55
N ASP A 44 -21.49 4.73 4.10
CA ASP A 44 -22.47 3.66 3.94
C ASP A 44 -23.57 4.07 2.96
N GLY A 45 -23.96 3.18 2.06
CA GLY A 45 -25.13 3.37 1.19
C GLY A 45 -24.82 3.71 -0.27
N LEU A 46 -23.60 3.45 -0.75
CA LEU A 46 -23.28 3.50 -2.18
C LEU A 46 -23.03 2.09 -2.72
N PRO A 47 -24.02 1.46 -3.38
CA PRO A 47 -23.87 0.12 -3.95
C PRO A 47 -22.67 0.04 -4.91
N GLY A 48 -21.85 -1.00 -4.74
CA GLY A 48 -20.59 -1.18 -5.48
C GLY A 48 -19.35 -0.60 -4.80
N PHE A 49 -19.51 0.40 -3.92
CA PHE A 49 -18.41 1.02 -3.17
C PHE A 49 -18.38 0.56 -1.72
N SER A 50 -19.46 0.82 -0.99
CA SER A 50 -19.56 0.50 0.43
C SER A 50 -21.02 0.46 0.87
N VAL A 51 -21.48 -0.75 1.14
CA VAL A 51 -22.84 -1.01 1.63
C VAL A 51 -22.78 -2.12 2.69
N PRO A 52 -23.54 -2.01 3.79
CA PRO A 52 -23.68 -3.12 4.72
C PRO A 52 -24.42 -4.29 4.06
N ASP A 53 -23.89 -5.50 4.25
CA ASP A 53 -24.58 -6.74 3.90
C ASP A 53 -25.64 -7.13 4.95
N SER A 54 -26.27 -8.30 4.80
CA SER A 54 -27.31 -8.78 5.73
C SER A 54 -26.80 -9.03 7.15
N THR A 55 -25.49 -9.06 7.36
CA THR A 55 -24.83 -9.23 8.66
C THR A 55 -24.33 -7.90 9.24
N GLY A 56 -24.49 -6.80 8.51
CA GLY A 56 -23.97 -5.47 8.86
C GLY A 56 -22.50 -5.28 8.52
N LYS A 57 -21.86 -6.24 7.84
CA LYS A 57 -20.48 -6.09 7.38
C LYS A 57 -20.47 -5.23 6.13
N ILE A 58 -19.60 -4.22 6.09
CA ILE A 58 -19.44 -3.40 4.90
C ILE A 58 -18.74 -4.21 3.80
N VAL A 59 -19.32 -4.17 2.60
CA VAL A 59 -18.82 -4.79 1.37
C VAL A 59 -18.78 -3.78 0.22
N GLY A 60 -17.91 -4.02 -0.76
CA GLY A 60 -17.70 -3.15 -1.93
C GLY A 60 -16.24 -2.70 -2.06
N ILE A 61 -15.94 -1.91 -3.10
CA ILE A 61 -14.57 -1.56 -3.46
C ILE A 61 -13.83 -0.77 -2.36
N ASP A 62 -14.52 0.09 -1.61
CA ASP A 62 -13.90 0.88 -0.54
C ASP A 62 -13.49 -0.02 0.63
N ALA A 63 -14.36 -0.98 0.97
CA ALA A 63 -14.07 -1.97 2.01
C ALA A 63 -12.96 -2.95 1.60
N ASP A 64 -12.90 -3.33 0.32
CA ASP A 64 -11.81 -4.15 -0.22
C ASP A 64 -10.49 -3.37 -0.23
N PHE A 65 -10.52 -2.10 -0.63
CA PHE A 65 -9.36 -1.21 -0.59
C PHE A 65 -8.82 -1.04 0.84
N CYS A 66 -9.69 -0.78 1.82
CA CYS A 66 -9.29 -0.72 3.23
C CYS A 66 -8.58 -2.00 3.70
N ARG A 67 -9.08 -3.18 3.30
CA ARG A 67 -8.46 -4.48 3.64
C ARG A 67 -7.14 -4.71 2.92
N ALA A 68 -7.01 -4.26 1.67
CA ALA A 68 -5.75 -4.29 0.95
C ALA A 68 -4.69 -3.41 1.60
N VAL A 69 -5.04 -2.17 1.98
CA VAL A 69 -4.14 -1.26 2.70
C VAL A 69 -3.73 -1.85 4.05
N ALA A 70 -4.67 -2.42 4.80
CA ALA A 70 -4.35 -3.07 6.07
C ALA A 70 -3.39 -4.26 5.92
N GLY A 71 -3.42 -4.98 4.80
CA GLY A 71 -2.46 -6.05 4.51
C GLY A 71 -1.08 -5.57 4.05
N ALA A 72 -0.93 -4.27 3.74
CA ALA A 72 0.29 -3.68 3.22
C ALA A 72 1.10 -2.88 4.27
N VAL A 73 0.57 -2.70 5.49
CA VAL A 73 1.17 -1.88 6.56
C VAL A 73 1.61 -2.68 7.79
#